data_AF-A0A9D5VM11-F1
#
_entry.id   AF-A0A9D5VM11-F1
#
_cell.length_a   1.000
_cell.length_b   1.000
_cell.length_c   1.000
_cell.angle_alpha   90.00
_cell.angle_beta   90.00
_cell.angle_gamma   90.00
#
_symmetry.space_group_name_H-M   'P 1'
#
loop_
_entity.id
_entity.type
_entity.pdbx_description
1 polymer ?
#
loop_
_entity_poly.entity_id
_entity_poly.type
_entity_poly.pdbx_seq_one_letter_code
_entity_poly.pdbx_strand_id
1 'polypeptide(L)'
;FAVKENEMAANLIGINPLEVKVRAFVLSSALAGVAGVCFAFSEGYLSTQTFTFVKSFEIIAMNVIGGLGSLSGAILGGAMLSLLPEVLRKVQDFTGVDIRMVLYALTMILIMILRPKGLLGQKEWKWLSSPN
;
A
#
# COMPACT_ATOMS: atom_id res chain seq x y z
N PHE A 1 18.34 4.78 5.03
CA PHE A 1 18.97 4.60 3.70
C PHE A 1 20.25 3.76 3.77
N ALA A 2 21.12 3.94 4.78
CA ALA A 2 22.36 3.17 4.93
C ALA A 2 22.22 1.63 4.75
N VAL A 3 21.27 0.98 5.44
CA VAL A 3 21.03 -0.48 5.31
C VAL A 3 20.36 -0.85 3.98
N LYS A 4 19.61 0.06 3.35
CA LYS A 4 18.90 -0.19 2.08
C LYS A 4 19.83 -0.16 0.88
N GLU A 5 20.88 0.68 0.93
CA GLU A 5 21.79 0.91 -0.20
C GLU A 5 23.01 0.00 -0.16
N ASN A 6 23.60 -0.24 1.02
CA ASN A 6 24.72 -1.16 1.15
C ASN A 6 24.84 -1.74 2.57
N GLU A 7 24.39 -2.99 2.74
CA GLU A 7 24.49 -3.70 4.02
C GLU A 7 25.92 -3.92 4.49
N MET A 8 26.85 -4.17 3.58
CA MET A 8 28.26 -4.33 3.93
C MET A 8 28.83 -3.02 4.49
N ALA A 9 28.53 -1.89 3.86
CA ALA A 9 28.97 -0.58 4.35
C ALA A 9 28.33 -0.23 5.69
N ALA A 10 27.05 -0.55 5.90
CA ALA A 10 26.37 -0.37 7.18
C ALA A 10 27.04 -1.18 8.31
N ASN A 11 27.45 -2.41 8.01
CA ASN A 11 28.12 -3.28 8.98
C ASN A 11 29.53 -2.76 9.34
N LEU A 12 30.24 -2.15 8.38
CA LEU A 12 31.57 -1.55 8.59
C LEU A 12 31.55 -0.30 9.49
N ILE A 13 30.44 0.45 9.49
CA ILE A 13 30.25 1.61 10.38
C ILE A 13 29.60 1.23 11.72
N GLY A 14 29.52 -0.07 12.04
CA GLY A 14 29.03 -0.58 13.32
C GLY A 14 27.50 -0.69 13.43
N ILE A 15 26.76 -0.55 12.34
CA ILE A 15 25.30 -0.75 12.31
C ILE A 15 25.01 -2.20 11.91
N ASN A 16 24.40 -2.98 12.81
CA ASN A 16 23.98 -4.34 12.48
C ASN A 16 22.72 -4.31 11.58
N PRO A 17 22.81 -4.72 10.30
CA PRO A 17 21.66 -4.67 9.38
C PRO A 17 20.56 -5.65 9.77
N LEU A 18 20.89 -6.76 10.43
CA LEU A 18 19.93 -7.76 10.87
C LEU A 18 18.97 -7.17 11.90
N GLU A 19 19.49 -6.49 12.91
CA GLU A 19 18.70 -5.92 13.99
C GLU A 19 17.76 -4.82 13.48
N VAL A 20 18.26 -3.95 12.58
CA VAL A 20 17.46 -2.89 11.96
C VAL A 20 16.30 -3.48 11.14
N LYS A 21 16.56 -4.53 10.35
CA LYS A 21 15.53 -5.20 9.55
C LYS A 21 14.49 -5.90 10.42
N VAL A 22 14.92 -6.60 11.48
CA VAL A 22 14.00 -7.28 12.41
C VAL A 22 13.11 -6.26 13.11
N ARG A 23 13.66 -5.15 13.62
CA ARG A 23 12.86 -4.08 14.23
C ARG A 23 11.85 -3.47 13.25
N ALA A 24 12.27 -3.22 12.01
CA ALA A 24 11.37 -2.71 10.95
C ALA A 24 10.26 -3.71 10.61
N PHE A 25 10.57 -5.00 10.53
CA PHE A 25 9.60 -6.07 10.28
C PHE A 25 8.60 -6.22 11.42
N VAL A 26 9.06 -6.19 12.67
CA VAL A 26 8.19 -6.27 13.87
C VAL A 26 7.22 -5.09 13.90
N LEU A 27 7.72 -3.87 13.67
CA LEU A 27 6.88 -2.67 13.62
C LEU A 27 5.82 -2.77 12.50
N SER A 28 6.23 -3.22 11.31
CA SER A 28 5.33 -3.36 10.15
C SER A 28 4.25 -4.42 10.40
N SER A 29 4.64 -5.56 10.99
CA SER A 29 3.73 -6.66 11.31
C SER A 29 2.74 -6.28 12.41
N ALA A 30 3.18 -5.51 13.42
CA ALA A 30 2.32 -5.00 14.47
C ALA A 30 1.24 -4.07 13.90
N LEU A 31 1.61 -3.12 13.02
CA LEU A 31 0.66 -2.23 12.35
C LEU A 31 -0.31 -2.99 11.46
N ALA A 32 0.17 -3.98 10.69
CA ALA A 32 -0.69 -4.84 9.88
C ALA A 32 -1.68 -5.66 10.73
N GLY A 33 -1.24 -6.15 11.89
CA GLY A 33 -2.09 -6.87 12.84
C GLY A 33 -3.22 -5.99 13.39
N VAL A 34 -2.90 -4.76 13.82
CA VAL A 34 -3.90 -3.79 14.30
C VAL A 34 -4.90 -3.45 13.20
N ALA A 35 -4.43 -3.23 11.97
CA ALA A 35 -5.30 -2.99 10.82
C ALA A 35 -6.24 -4.17 10.53
N GLY A 36 -5.72 -5.41 10.61
CA GLY A 36 -6.51 -6.62 10.40
C GLY A 36 -7.62 -6.82 11.44
N VAL A 37 -7.32 -6.52 12.71
CA VAL A 37 -8.33 -6.56 13.79
C VAL A 37 -9.42 -5.51 13.53
N CYS A 38 -9.03 -4.28 13.18
CA CYS A 38 -9.98 -3.21 12.83
C CYS A 38 -10.87 -3.60 11.63
N PHE A 39 -10.28 -4.21 10.60
CA PHE A 39 -11.02 -4.72 9.44
C PHE A 39 -12.05 -5.79 9.82
N ALA A 40 -11.65 -6.75 10.66
CA ALA A 40 -12.56 -7.80 11.13
C ALA A 40 -13.75 -7.24 11.93
N PHE A 41 -13.50 -6.23 12.77
CA PHE A 41 -14.58 -5.52 13.48
C PHE A 41 -15.52 -4.77 12.53
N SER A 42 -15.01 -4.19 11.44
CA SER A 42 -15.82 -3.46 10.46
C SER A 42 -16.73 -4.38 9.63
N GLU A 43 -16.27 -5.57 9.26
CA GLU A 43 -17.04 -6.52 8.44
C GLU A 43 -18.07 -7.29 9.28
N GLY A 44 -17.86 -7.43 10.60
CA GLY A 44 -18.78 -8.10 11.53
C GLY A 44 -18.86 -9.63 11.37
N TYR A 45 -18.55 -10.16 10.19
CA TYR A 45 -18.45 -11.58 9.90
C TYR A 45 -17.33 -11.84 8.88
N LEU A 46 -16.40 -12.73 9.22
CA LEU A 46 -15.32 -13.14 8.31
C LEU A 46 -15.72 -14.40 7.56
N SER A 47 -15.89 -14.26 6.25
CA SER A 47 -16.10 -15.39 5.33
C SER A 47 -14.83 -15.66 4.53
N THR A 48 -14.58 -16.92 4.16
CA THR A 48 -13.50 -17.29 3.23
C THR A 48 -13.65 -16.62 1.87
N GLN A 49 -14.86 -16.16 1.52
CA GLN A 49 -15.12 -15.42 0.30
C GLN A 49 -14.63 -13.96 0.33
N THR A 50 -14.39 -13.39 1.52
CA THR A 50 -13.85 -12.03 1.65
C THR A 50 -12.34 -12.00 1.40
N PHE A 51 -11.64 -13.11 1.69
CA PHE A 51 -10.20 -13.25 1.51
C PHE A 51 -9.87 -14.00 0.22
N THR A 52 -10.27 -13.44 -0.91
CA THR A 52 -9.94 -13.98 -2.24
C THR A 52 -8.65 -13.40 -2.79
N PHE A 53 -8.07 -14.06 -3.80
CA PHE A 53 -6.90 -13.56 -4.55
C PHE A 53 -7.08 -12.10 -5.02
N VAL A 54 -8.30 -11.74 -5.37
CA VAL A 54 -8.67 -10.39 -5.83
C VAL A 54 -8.36 -9.35 -4.75
N LYS A 55 -8.60 -9.66 -3.47
CA LYS A 55 -8.30 -8.76 -2.35
C LYS A 55 -6.80 -8.53 -2.18
N SER A 56 -5.99 -9.56 -2.38
CA SER A 56 -4.52 -9.43 -2.34
C SER A 56 -4.00 -8.52 -3.46
N PHE A 57 -4.55 -8.65 -4.68
CA PHE A 57 -4.22 -7.75 -5.79
C PHE A 57 -4.65 -6.32 -5.52
N GLU A 58 -5.80 -6.12 -4.87
CA GLU A 58 -6.28 -4.80 -4.47
C GLU A 58 -5.28 -4.10 -3.54
N ILE A 59 -4.79 -4.79 -2.51
CA ILE A 59 -3.80 -4.25 -1.56
C ILE A 59 -2.48 -3.90 -2.27
N ILE A 60 -2.02 -4.75 -3.19
CA ILE A 60 -0.82 -4.47 -3.99
C ILE A 60 -1.06 -3.26 -4.90
N ALA A 61 -2.23 -3.16 -5.54
CA ALA A 61 -2.59 -2.03 -6.37
C ALA A 61 -2.59 -0.72 -5.59
N MET A 62 -3.16 -0.68 -4.38
CA MET A 62 -3.10 0.50 -3.50
C MET A 62 -1.66 1.01 -3.32
N ASN A 63 -0.72 0.07 -3.07
CA ASN A 63 0.68 0.41 -2.85
C ASN A 63 1.41 0.84 -4.13
N VAL A 64 1.14 0.17 -5.26
CA VAL A 64 1.73 0.52 -6.58
C VAL A 64 1.27 1.91 -7.03
N ILE A 65 0.00 2.23 -6.82
CA ILE A 65 -0.59 3.53 -7.13
C ILE A 65 0.04 4.63 -6.28
N GLY A 66 0.22 4.37 -4.99
CA GLY A 66 0.89 5.29 -4.07
C GLY A 66 2.38 5.50 -4.39
N GLY A 67 3.07 4.43 -4.77
CA GLY A 67 4.49 4.37 -5.07
C GLY A 67 5.25 3.47 -4.08
N LEU A 68 5.94 2.44 -4.58
CA LEU A 68 6.64 1.41 -3.80
C LEU A 68 7.77 1.92 -2.89
N GLY A 69 8.17 3.19 -3.03
CA GLY A 69 9.30 3.79 -2.35
C GLY A 69 8.98 5.00 -1.47
N SER A 70 7.70 5.35 -1.29
CA SER A 70 7.27 6.50 -0.49
C SER A 70 6.18 6.12 0.50
N LEU A 71 6.43 6.27 1.80
CA LEU A 71 5.42 5.98 2.83
C LEU A 71 4.20 6.91 2.68
N SER A 72 4.45 8.20 2.43
CA SER A 72 3.39 9.18 2.13
C SER A 72 2.63 8.86 0.85
N GLY A 73 3.31 8.29 -0.15
CA GLY A 73 2.71 7.78 -1.38
C GLY A 73 1.73 6.65 -1.13
N ALA A 74 2.15 5.63 -0.40
CA ALA A 74 1.33 4.48 -0.06
C ALA A 74 0.03 4.86 0.70
N ILE A 75 0.12 5.80 1.66
CA ILE A 75 -1.05 6.28 2.41
C ILE A 75 -2.05 7.00 1.48
N LEU A 76 -1.56 7.91 0.63
CA LEU A 76 -2.42 8.62 -0.32
C LEU A 76 -3.01 7.70 -1.39
N GLY A 77 -2.23 6.74 -1.90
CA GLY A 77 -2.69 5.73 -2.85
C GLY A 77 -3.76 4.82 -2.26
N GLY A 78 -3.57 4.37 -1.02
CA GLY A 78 -4.56 3.58 -0.27
C GLY A 78 -5.84 4.36 0.01
N ALA A 79 -5.74 5.63 0.43
CA ALA A 79 -6.90 6.49 0.64
C ALA A 79 -7.68 6.72 -0.65
N MET A 80 -6.98 7.04 -1.75
CA MET A 80 -7.62 7.32 -3.04
C MET A 80 -8.32 6.07 -3.61
N LEU A 81 -7.66 4.91 -3.56
CA LEU A 81 -8.25 3.67 -4.06
C LEU A 81 -9.32 3.09 -3.11
N SER A 82 -9.31 3.45 -1.83
CA SER A 82 -10.42 3.10 -0.91
C SER A 82 -11.66 3.96 -1.16
N LEU A 83 -11.49 5.23 -1.56
CA LEU A 83 -12.61 6.11 -1.93
C LEU A 83 -13.20 5.78 -3.31
N LEU A 84 -12.40 5.21 -4.20
CA LEU A 84 -12.82 4.84 -5.56
C LEU A 84 -14.02 3.86 -5.59
N PRO A 85 -14.05 2.73 -4.85
CA PRO A 85 -15.18 1.83 -4.80
C PRO A 85 -16.41 2.44 -4.12
N GLU A 86 -16.25 3.42 -3.22
CA GLU A 86 -17.39 4.14 -2.60
C GLU A 86 -18.13 5.00 -3.62
N VAL A 87 -17.39 5.68 -4.50
CA VAL A 87 -17.94 6.44 -5.63
C VAL A 87 -18.52 5.48 -6.67
N LEU A 88 -17.83 4.36 -6.94
CA LEU A 88 -18.31 3.35 -7.87
C LEU A 88 -19.59 2.66 -7.38
N ARG A 89 -19.78 2.51 -6.06
CA ARG A 89 -21.00 1.96 -5.48
C ARG A 89 -22.23 2.79 -5.86
N LYS A 90 -22.12 4.12 -5.84
CA LYS A 90 -23.18 5.03 -6.29
C LYS A 90 -23.52 4.88 -7.78
N VAL A 91 -22.55 4.50 -8.61
CA VAL A 91 -22.74 4.26 -10.05
C VAL A 91 -23.33 2.86 -10.30
N GLN A 92 -22.92 1.87 -9.49
CA GLN A 92 -23.44 0.51 -9.48
C GLN A 92 -24.94 0.48 -9.13
N ASP A 93 -25.35 1.24 -8.11
CA ASP A 93 -26.76 1.39 -7.71
C ASP A 93 -27.63 1.97 -8.85
N PHE A 94 -27.03 2.71 -9.78
CA PHE A 94 -27.70 3.29 -10.95
C PHE A 94 -27.70 2.40 -12.21
N THR A 95 -26.71 1.52 -12.37
CA THR A 95 -26.44 0.82 -13.65
C THR A 95 -26.62 -0.70 -13.56
N GLY A 96 -26.61 -1.29 -12.35
CA GLY A 96 -26.83 -2.73 -12.14
C GLY A 96 -25.73 -3.66 -12.65
N VAL A 97 -24.56 -3.13 -13.04
CA VAL A 97 -23.42 -3.89 -13.59
C VAL A 97 -22.23 -3.82 -12.63
N ASP A 98 -21.65 -4.96 -12.29
CA ASP A 98 -20.47 -5.07 -11.42
C ASP A 98 -19.17 -4.79 -12.19
N ILE A 99 -18.87 -3.52 -12.44
CA ILE A 99 -17.70 -3.08 -13.22
C ILE A 99 -16.40 -3.04 -12.40
N ARG A 100 -16.44 -3.43 -11.11
CA ARG A 100 -15.34 -3.27 -10.14
C ARG A 100 -14.03 -3.90 -10.60
N MET A 101 -14.07 -5.16 -11.04
CA MET A 101 -12.87 -5.88 -11.51
C MET A 101 -12.25 -5.23 -12.74
N VAL A 102 -13.07 -4.85 -13.73
CA VAL A 102 -12.60 -4.21 -14.96
C VAL A 102 -11.98 -2.86 -14.64
N LEU A 103 -12.60 -2.09 -13.76
CA LEU A 103 -12.10 -0.79 -13.37
C LEU A 103 -10.79 -0.88 -12.58
N TYR A 104 -10.64 -1.87 -11.70
CA TYR A 104 -9.37 -2.13 -11.01
C TYR A 104 -8.26 -2.49 -11.99
N ALA A 105 -8.52 -3.43 -12.93
CA ALA A 105 -7.54 -3.80 -13.94
C ALA A 105 -7.14 -2.61 -14.82
N LEU A 106 -8.12 -1.81 -15.25
CA LEU A 106 -7.91 -0.64 -16.09
C LEU A 106 -7.13 0.46 -15.34
N THR A 107 -7.47 0.73 -14.07
CA THR A 107 -6.76 1.70 -13.21
C THR A 107 -5.29 1.29 -13.02
N MET A 108 -5.04 -0.01 -12.81
CA MET A 108 -3.69 -0.56 -12.66
C MET A 108 -2.86 -0.35 -13.94
N ILE A 109 -3.42 -0.74 -15.09
CA ILE A 109 -2.79 -0.56 -16.40
C ILE A 109 -2.53 0.92 -16.68
N LEU A 110 -3.51 1.78 -16.44
CA LEU A 110 -3.40 3.22 -16.68
C LEU A 110 -2.26 3.84 -15.85
N ILE A 111 -2.11 3.43 -14.59
CA ILE A 111 -1.09 3.96 -13.70
C ILE A 111 0.30 3.43 -14.06
N MET A 112 0.42 2.16 -14.46
CA MET A 112 1.67 1.61 -14.99
C MET A 112 2.13 2.37 -16.24
N ILE A 113 1.20 2.82 -17.08
CA ILE A 113 1.51 3.61 -18.30
C ILE A 113 1.83 5.06 -17.97
N LEU A 114 1.00 5.74 -17.15
CA LEU A 114 1.13 7.18 -16.90
C LEU A 114 2.25 7.53 -15.90
N ARG A 115 2.50 6.66 -14.92
CA ARG A 115 3.43 6.91 -13.79
C ARG A 115 3.99 5.57 -13.25
N PRO A 116 4.98 4.94 -13.91
CA PRO A 116 5.56 3.67 -13.45
C PRO A 116 6.26 3.74 -12.09
N LYS A 117 6.48 4.94 -11.54
CA LYS A 117 7.01 5.15 -10.18
C LYS A 117 5.92 5.41 -9.11
N GLY A 118 4.64 5.43 -9.47
CA GLY A 118 3.52 5.81 -8.58
C GLY A 118 3.32 7.33 -8.45
N LEU A 119 2.27 7.74 -7.72
CA LEU A 119 1.84 9.15 -7.59
C LEU A 119 2.90 10.07 -6.96
N LEU A 120 3.63 9.58 -5.95
CA LEU A 120 4.68 10.35 -5.25
C LEU A 120 6.11 9.82 -5.47
N GLY A 121 6.28 8.73 -6.21
CA GLY A 121 7.61 8.24 -6.60
C GLY A 121 8.52 7.97 -5.41
N GLN A 122 9.71 8.61 -5.42
CA GLN A 122 10.68 8.59 -4.31
C GLN A 122 10.71 9.91 -3.53
N LYS A 123 9.77 10.82 -3.77
CA LYS A 123 9.67 12.05 -2.98
C LYS A 123 8.83 11.75 -1.74
N GLU A 124 9.51 11.48 -0.65
CA GLU A 124 8.94 11.53 0.70
C GLU A 124 8.42 12.95 0.97
N TRP A 125 7.28 13.07 1.66
CA TRP A 125 6.76 14.36 2.12
C TRP A 125 7.87 15.09 2.92
N LYS A 126 8.06 16.39 2.65
CA LYS A 126 9.16 17.24 3.17
C LYS A 126 9.29 17.28 4.71
N TRP A 127 8.31 16.72 5.43
CA TRP A 127 8.24 16.66 6.89
C TRP A 127 8.83 15.35 7.47
N LEU A 128 8.86 14.26 6.68
CA LEU A 128 9.50 12.99 7.03
C LEU A 128 10.94 12.88 6.49
N SER A 129 11.30 13.72 5.52
CA SER A 129 12.70 13.98 5.16
C SER A 129 13.32 14.82 6.28
N SER A 130 13.81 14.17 7.33
CA SER A 130 14.67 14.83 8.32
C SER A 130 15.76 15.63 7.57
N PRO A 131 16.03 16.88 7.96
CA PRO A 131 17.16 17.62 7.43
C PRO A 131 18.46 16.92 7.87
N ASN A 132 19.25 16.55 6.87
CA ASN A 132 20.62 16.02 6.89
C ASN A 132 20.81 14.60 7.42
#